data_AF-A0A397GC41-F1
#
_entry.id   AF-A0A397GC41-F1
#
_cell.length_a   1.000
_cell.length_b   1.000
_cell.length_c   1.000
_cell.angle_alpha   90.00
_cell.angle_beta   90.00
_cell.angle_gamma   90.00
#
_symmetry.space_group_name_H-M   'P 1'
#
loop_
_entity.id
_entity.type
_entity.pdbx_description
1 polymer ?
#
loop_
_entity_poly.entity_id
_entity_poly.type
_entity_poly.pdbx_seq_one_letter_code
_entity_poly.pdbx_strand_id
1 'polypeptide(L)'
;MKRCREDIYQYLNFENGQIAIYDAVNPLASGRRSLAKEFAKQDIETLFIESWCDDERIIEENVRRVKISSPDYVGWSSEDAVKHYLTRISARIPQFQTMEEKDLNYIKMINAGERLIVNNKSFGYLSNRIVFYLLNLHIKSRHTYFARAGVSLEADSYKADASLSEQGEDYAKKMTERLLQHRESERQAMIDQGEPDYELKPLRVWTSTRRRTVETAKYLYEKGYKVRQRSQMSQLNPGVCEKMSERRIREEYPDEVAKHELDPYHHRYPRAESYHDLAVRLEPIILELEREQNDLLIIAHESVLRVLYGYLMACNAADIPFLEFPRDEIIEIIPESYQNEARRIHIPNLPKEIIPGSPQDIKIPVPPSGVSSPLVGGIGSPKDGFSTPQSGLRTPREPERISQQHVDDVV
;
A
#
# COMPACT_ATOMS: atom_id res chain seq x y z
N MET A 1 18.40 0.40 24.01
CA MET A 1 17.92 1.79 24.20
C MET A 1 18.89 2.89 23.74
N LYS A 2 20.21 2.87 24.05
CA LYS A 2 21.14 3.91 23.54
C LYS A 2 21.35 3.82 22.03
N ARG A 3 21.66 2.62 21.54
CA ARG A 3 21.89 2.33 20.10
C ARG A 3 20.72 2.75 19.20
N CYS A 4 19.49 2.32 19.51
CA CYS A 4 18.30 2.72 18.74
C CYS A 4 18.09 4.26 18.64
N ARG A 5 18.47 5.02 19.68
CA ARG A 5 18.39 6.49 19.61
C ARG A 5 19.47 7.08 18.72
N GLU A 6 20.68 6.51 18.75
CA GLU A 6 21.76 6.88 17.83
C GLU A 6 21.35 6.59 16.38
N ASP A 7 20.67 5.48 16.12
CA ASP A 7 20.14 5.13 14.80
C ASP A 7 19.07 6.14 14.33
N ILE A 8 18.16 6.57 15.22
CA ILE A 8 17.18 7.63 14.93
C ILE A 8 17.89 8.94 14.55
N TYR A 9 18.92 9.33 15.30
CA TYR A 9 19.69 10.54 14.99
C TYR A 9 20.43 10.40 13.68
N GLN A 10 21.00 9.24 13.41
CA GLN A 10 21.69 8.97 12.16
C GLN A 10 20.74 9.14 10.97
N TYR A 11 19.58 8.50 11.05
CA TYR A 11 18.55 8.54 10.03
C TYR A 11 18.01 9.95 9.76
N LEU A 12 17.63 10.68 10.81
CA LEU A 12 17.02 12.01 10.68
C LEU A 12 18.04 13.10 10.28
N ASN A 13 19.27 13.05 10.81
CA ASN A 13 20.24 14.13 10.60
C ASN A 13 21.16 13.91 9.39
N PHE A 14 21.39 12.66 8.96
CA PHE A 14 22.41 12.35 7.95
C PHE A 14 21.90 11.54 6.75
N GLU A 15 20.76 10.85 6.86
CA GLU A 15 20.22 10.00 5.78
C GLU A 15 19.01 10.63 5.06
N ASN A 16 18.72 11.91 5.31
CA ASN A 16 17.53 12.63 4.82
C ASN A 16 16.20 11.99 5.25
N GLY A 17 16.20 11.23 6.36
CA GLY A 17 14.99 10.73 6.98
C GLY A 17 14.14 11.86 7.56
N GLN A 18 12.82 11.80 7.40
CA GLN A 18 11.91 12.84 7.88
C GLN A 18 11.10 12.43 9.12
N ILE A 19 10.81 11.13 9.26
CA ILE A 19 9.96 10.60 10.33
C ILE A 19 10.58 9.28 10.81
N ALA A 20 10.83 9.17 12.11
CA ALA A 20 11.23 7.91 12.74
C ALA A 20 10.11 7.40 13.64
N ILE A 21 9.74 6.12 13.50
CA ILE A 21 8.78 5.46 14.38
C ILE A 21 9.55 4.76 15.49
N TYR A 22 9.39 5.25 16.73
CA TYR A 22 10.02 4.68 17.91
C TYR A 22 9.04 3.74 18.64
N ASP A 23 9.01 2.47 18.22
CA ASP A 23 8.14 1.45 18.81
C ASP A 23 8.72 0.92 20.13
N ALA A 24 8.16 1.41 21.24
CA ALA A 24 8.51 0.98 22.59
C ALA A 24 7.33 1.21 23.56
N VAL A 25 7.28 0.44 24.64
CA VAL A 25 6.18 0.49 25.62
C VAL A 25 6.03 1.86 26.29
N ASN A 26 7.14 2.56 26.55
CA ASN A 26 7.19 3.90 27.16
C ASN A 26 6.18 4.11 28.32
N PRO A 27 6.22 3.26 29.38
CA PRO A 27 5.13 3.12 30.35
C PRO A 27 5.00 4.28 31.35
N LEU A 28 6.07 5.04 31.59
CA LEU A 28 6.12 6.07 32.65
C LEU A 28 6.04 7.48 32.06
N ALA A 29 5.27 8.34 32.70
CA ALA A 29 5.14 9.74 32.30
C ALA A 29 6.46 10.52 32.39
N SER A 30 7.26 10.24 33.43
CA SER A 30 8.61 10.82 33.58
C SER A 30 9.54 10.39 32.43
N GLY A 31 9.44 9.13 31.98
CA GLY A 31 10.21 8.59 30.86
C GLY A 31 9.85 9.29 29.55
N ARG A 32 8.55 9.45 29.25
CA ARG A 32 8.07 10.14 28.05
C ARG A 32 8.50 11.60 28.00
N ARG A 33 8.39 12.34 29.12
CA ARG A 33 8.89 13.72 29.22
C ARG A 33 10.41 13.80 29.01
N SER A 34 11.16 12.88 29.62
CA SER A 34 12.62 12.83 29.45
C SER A 34 12.99 12.54 27.99
N LEU A 35 12.25 11.65 27.32
CA LEU A 35 12.47 11.32 25.92
C LEU A 35 12.19 12.51 25.00
N ALA A 36 11.03 13.15 25.16
CA ALA A 36 10.67 14.34 24.40
C ALA A 36 11.68 15.48 24.60
N LYS A 37 12.14 15.69 25.84
CA LYS A 37 13.18 16.68 26.14
C LYS A 37 14.51 16.34 25.48
N GLU A 38 14.87 15.07 25.41
CA GLU A 38 16.11 14.63 24.75
C GLU A 38 16.06 14.86 23.24
N PHE A 39 14.96 14.46 22.60
CA PHE A 39 14.75 14.70 21.16
C PHE A 39 14.67 16.18 20.81
N ALA A 40 14.04 17.00 21.65
CA ALA A 40 14.02 18.44 21.45
C ALA A 40 15.42 19.10 21.48
N LYS A 41 16.42 18.51 22.15
CA LYS A 41 17.82 19.02 22.10
C LYS A 41 18.47 18.85 20.74
N GLN A 42 17.95 17.94 19.92
CA GLN A 42 18.40 17.67 18.55
C GLN A 42 17.43 18.27 17.51
N ASP A 43 16.54 19.18 17.94
CA ASP A 43 15.51 19.79 17.09
C ASP A 43 14.51 18.77 16.48
N ILE A 44 14.28 17.66 17.17
CA ILE A 44 13.35 16.61 16.75
C ILE A 44 12.01 16.80 17.47
N GLU A 45 10.94 17.02 16.70
CA GLU A 45 9.57 17.05 17.24
C GLU A 45 9.10 15.63 17.61
N THR A 46 8.45 15.50 18.76
CA THR A 46 7.93 14.21 19.25
C THR A 46 6.40 14.21 19.31
N LEU A 47 5.79 13.19 18.72
CA LEU A 47 4.35 12.87 18.83
C LEU A 47 4.21 11.47 19.44
N PHE A 48 3.50 11.37 20.55
CA PHE A 48 3.21 10.07 21.17
C PHE A 48 1.90 9.49 20.65
N ILE A 49 1.86 8.20 20.36
CA ILE A 49 0.64 7.47 20.00
C ILE A 49 0.46 6.34 21.02
N GLU A 50 -0.51 6.47 21.92
CA GLU A 50 -0.88 5.41 22.87
C GLU A 50 -2.02 4.59 22.28
N SER A 51 -1.79 3.29 22.10
CA SER A 51 -2.86 2.31 21.83
C SER A 51 -3.31 1.73 23.16
N TRP A 52 -4.54 2.03 23.57
CA TRP A 52 -5.15 1.57 24.80
C TRP A 52 -6.37 0.71 24.48
N CYS A 53 -6.42 -0.50 25.01
CA CYS A 53 -7.51 -1.45 24.76
C CYS A 53 -7.93 -2.11 26.07
N ASP A 54 -9.20 -1.98 26.45
CA ASP A 54 -9.81 -2.67 27.59
C ASP A 54 -10.93 -3.64 27.17
N ASP A 55 -11.30 -3.66 25.88
CA ASP A 55 -12.22 -4.66 25.35
C ASP A 55 -11.55 -6.04 25.26
N GLU A 56 -11.98 -6.95 26.13
CA GLU A 56 -11.48 -8.33 26.20
C GLU A 56 -11.59 -9.06 24.86
N ARG A 57 -12.63 -8.80 24.06
CA ARG A 57 -12.85 -9.47 22.77
C ARG A 57 -11.78 -9.07 21.76
N ILE A 58 -11.46 -7.77 21.71
CA ILE A 58 -10.42 -7.24 20.83
C ILE A 58 -9.05 -7.78 21.26
N ILE A 59 -8.80 -7.84 22.57
CA ILE A 59 -7.56 -8.40 23.11
C ILE A 59 -7.45 -9.88 22.72
N GLU A 60 -8.47 -10.69 22.98
CA GLU A 60 -8.48 -12.12 22.64
C GLU A 60 -8.29 -12.36 21.13
N GLU A 61 -9.00 -11.62 20.27
CA GLU A 61 -8.89 -11.75 18.83
C GLU A 61 -7.48 -11.37 18.33
N ASN A 62 -6.92 -10.26 18.83
CA ASN A 62 -5.56 -9.84 18.49
C ASN A 62 -4.53 -10.86 18.96
N VAL A 63 -4.70 -11.44 20.14
CA VAL A 63 -3.79 -12.47 20.65
C VAL A 63 -3.85 -13.72 19.78
N ARG A 64 -5.04 -14.17 19.40
CA ARG A 64 -5.19 -15.31 18.48
C ARG A 64 -4.57 -15.03 17.11
N ARG A 65 -4.83 -13.88 16.51
CA ARG A 65 -4.34 -13.54 15.16
C ARG A 65 -2.84 -13.24 15.13
N VAL A 66 -2.37 -12.30 15.95
CA VAL A 66 -1.00 -11.76 15.89
C VAL A 66 0.02 -12.76 16.44
N LYS A 67 -0.35 -13.58 17.44
CA LYS A 67 0.64 -14.38 18.18
C LYS A 67 0.84 -15.78 17.62
N ILE A 68 -0.11 -16.33 16.86
CA ILE A 68 0.13 -17.57 16.09
C ILE A 68 1.14 -17.32 14.95
N SER A 69 1.16 -16.12 14.37
CA SER A 69 2.10 -15.72 13.31
C SER A 69 3.38 -15.04 13.84
N SER A 70 3.48 -14.77 15.15
CA SER A 70 4.61 -14.04 15.74
C SER A 70 5.84 -14.96 15.86
N PRO A 71 7.06 -14.46 15.54
CA PRO A 71 8.30 -15.22 15.73
C PRO A 71 8.49 -15.73 17.17
N ASP A 72 8.09 -14.92 18.16
CA ASP A 72 8.16 -15.23 19.60
C ASP A 72 7.46 -16.53 20.02
N TYR A 73 6.50 -17.03 19.23
CA TYR A 73 5.62 -18.15 19.59
C TYR A 73 5.64 -19.29 18.57
N VAL A 74 6.68 -19.36 17.72
CA VAL A 74 6.85 -20.45 16.76
C VAL A 74 6.87 -21.80 17.51
N GLY A 75 5.94 -22.69 17.15
CA GLY A 75 5.82 -24.02 17.74
C GLY A 75 5.05 -24.09 19.07
N TRP A 76 4.50 -22.98 19.56
CA TRP A 76 3.63 -22.97 20.74
C TRP A 76 2.18 -23.31 20.37
N SER A 77 1.44 -23.89 21.31
CA SER A 77 -0.01 -24.00 21.17
C SER A 77 -0.66 -22.62 21.28
N SER A 78 -1.81 -22.41 20.62
CA SER A 78 -2.54 -21.14 20.69
C SER A 78 -2.89 -20.76 22.14
N GLU A 79 -3.30 -21.75 22.95
CA GLU A 79 -3.69 -21.56 24.35
C GLU A 79 -2.50 -21.12 25.22
N ASP A 80 -1.33 -21.73 25.04
CA ASP A 80 -0.13 -21.39 25.80
C ASP A 80 0.40 -20.00 25.43
N ALA A 81 0.38 -19.65 24.14
CA ALA A 81 0.76 -18.33 23.66
C ALA A 81 -0.14 -17.23 24.24
N VAL A 82 -1.46 -17.48 24.27
CA VAL A 82 -2.44 -16.57 24.89
C VAL A 82 -2.16 -16.38 26.37
N LYS A 83 -2.00 -17.48 27.12
CA LYS A 83 -1.78 -17.44 28.56
C LYS A 83 -0.49 -16.70 28.94
N HIS A 84 0.60 -16.98 28.23
CA HIS A 84 1.88 -16.30 28.45
C HIS A 84 1.77 -14.79 28.16
N TYR A 85 1.09 -14.42 27.07
CA TYR A 85 0.91 -13.02 26.70
C TYR A 85 0.08 -12.25 27.72
N LEU A 86 -1.06 -12.79 28.16
CA LEU A 86 -1.89 -12.18 29.21
C LEU A 86 -1.12 -12.01 30.52
N THR A 87 -0.25 -12.97 30.85
CA THR A 87 0.63 -12.87 32.03
C THR A 87 1.64 -11.72 31.89
N ARG A 88 2.26 -11.57 30.70
CA ARG A 88 3.19 -10.46 30.42
C ARG A 88 2.52 -9.09 30.50
N ILE A 89 1.29 -8.97 29.99
CA ILE A 89 0.49 -7.74 30.12
C ILE A 89 0.24 -7.47 31.61
N SER A 90 -0.30 -8.45 32.32
CA SER A 90 -0.68 -8.32 33.74
C SER A 90 0.50 -7.89 34.63
N ALA A 91 1.70 -8.40 34.36
CA ALA A 91 2.91 -8.01 35.09
C ALA A 91 3.32 -6.54 34.87
N ARG A 92 2.93 -5.93 33.74
CA ARG A 92 3.31 -4.56 33.36
C ARG A 92 2.24 -3.52 33.70
N ILE A 93 0.97 -3.93 33.78
CA ILE A 93 -0.17 -3.04 34.14
C ILE A 93 0.13 -2.18 35.39
N PRO A 94 0.65 -2.71 36.52
CA PRO A 94 0.81 -1.92 37.75
C PRO A 94 1.78 -0.73 37.62
N GLN A 95 2.66 -0.76 36.62
CA GLN A 95 3.67 0.27 36.38
C GLN A 95 3.30 1.19 35.22
N PHE A 96 2.25 0.87 34.47
CA PHE A 96 1.84 1.63 33.29
C PHE A 96 1.03 2.87 33.69
N GLN A 97 1.49 4.03 33.25
CA GLN A 97 0.83 5.31 33.41
C GLN A 97 0.29 5.75 32.05
N THR A 98 -1.03 5.77 31.92
CA THR A 98 -1.69 6.24 30.70
C THR A 98 -1.32 7.70 30.39
N MET A 99 -1.41 8.09 29.11
CA MET A 99 -1.06 9.43 28.68
C MET A 99 -2.06 10.47 29.22
N GLU A 100 -1.54 11.44 29.99
CA GLU A 100 -2.29 12.62 30.46
C GLU A 100 -1.45 13.91 30.45
N GLU A 101 -0.21 13.83 29.95
CA GLU A 101 0.77 14.90 29.95
C GLU A 101 0.37 16.03 29.00
N LYS A 102 -0.30 17.05 29.55
CA LYS A 102 -0.75 18.25 28.82
C LYS A 102 0.38 19.01 28.13
N ASP A 103 1.61 18.83 28.60
CA ASP A 103 2.82 19.44 28.08
C ASP A 103 3.41 18.76 26.83
N LEU A 104 2.87 17.59 26.43
CA LEU A 104 3.33 16.78 25.30
C LEU A 104 2.29 16.68 24.18
N ASN A 105 2.74 16.52 22.94
CA ASN A 105 1.85 16.19 21.82
C ASN A 105 1.53 14.69 21.85
N TYR A 106 0.25 14.32 21.92
CA TYR A 106 -0.14 12.92 21.88
C TYR A 106 -1.50 12.63 21.27
N ILE A 107 -1.64 11.40 20.82
CA ILE A 107 -2.87 10.77 20.35
C ILE A 107 -3.06 9.49 21.18
N LYS A 108 -4.22 9.35 21.81
CA LYS A 108 -4.62 8.13 22.50
C LYS A 108 -5.75 7.47 21.73
N MET A 109 -5.46 6.31 21.16
CA MET A 109 -6.40 5.44 20.46
C MET A 109 -6.99 4.44 21.45
N ILE A 110 -8.30 4.50 21.66
CA ILE A 110 -9.03 3.64 22.59
C ILE A 110 -9.79 2.58 21.79
N ASN A 111 -9.65 1.31 22.19
CA ASN A 111 -10.34 0.14 21.64
C ASN A 111 -10.32 0.11 20.12
N ALA A 112 -9.11 0.05 19.55
CA ALA A 112 -8.88 -0.04 18.11
C ALA A 112 -9.57 1.06 17.28
N GLY A 113 -9.70 2.27 17.85
CA GLY A 113 -10.21 3.45 17.14
C GLY A 113 -11.66 3.81 17.46
N GLU A 114 -12.34 3.11 18.38
CA GLU A 114 -13.68 3.49 18.86
C GLU A 114 -13.72 4.92 19.41
N ARG A 115 -12.64 5.34 20.08
CA ARG A 115 -12.48 6.71 20.56
C ARG A 115 -11.05 7.18 20.38
N LEU A 116 -10.89 8.43 19.95
CA LEU A 116 -9.61 9.11 19.86
C LEU A 116 -9.58 10.29 20.84
N ILE A 117 -8.53 10.39 21.64
CA ILE A 117 -8.24 11.56 22.47
C ILE A 117 -6.96 12.20 21.94
N VAL A 118 -7.01 13.50 21.62
CA VAL A 118 -5.87 14.22 21.06
C VAL A 118 -5.51 15.37 22.00
N ASN A 119 -4.26 15.41 22.46
CA ASN A 119 -3.70 16.58 23.12
C ASN A 119 -2.82 17.33 22.12
N ASN A 120 -3.39 18.39 21.56
CA ASN A 120 -2.72 19.24 20.59
C ASN A 120 -2.10 20.44 21.30
N LYS A 121 -0.83 20.33 21.67
CA LYS A 121 -0.05 21.46 22.20
C LYS A 121 0.52 22.30 21.06
N SER A 122 1.06 21.65 20.03
CA SER A 122 1.73 22.32 18.91
C SER A 122 1.69 21.51 17.61
N PHE A 123 0.56 20.88 17.27
CA PHE A 123 0.47 20.04 16.07
C PHE A 123 0.74 20.86 14.80
N GLY A 124 1.73 20.41 14.03
CA GLY A 124 1.93 20.85 12.66
C GLY A 124 0.96 20.17 11.68
N TYR A 125 1.19 20.42 10.38
CA TYR A 125 0.41 19.78 9.31
C TYR A 125 0.48 18.25 9.40
N LEU A 126 1.68 17.68 9.56
CA LEU A 126 1.89 16.24 9.61
C LEU A 126 1.14 15.56 10.78
N SER A 127 1.18 16.13 11.98
CA SER A 127 0.49 15.55 13.15
C SER A 127 -1.03 15.52 12.93
N ASN A 128 -1.61 16.56 12.33
CA ASN A 128 -3.02 16.57 11.96
C ASN A 128 -3.35 15.52 10.87
N ARG A 129 -2.44 15.31 9.93
CA ARG A 129 -2.57 14.26 8.90
C ARG A 129 -2.53 12.86 9.51
N ILE A 130 -1.67 12.62 10.49
CA ILE A 130 -1.62 11.37 11.26
C ILE A 130 -2.93 11.15 12.00
N VAL A 131 -3.46 12.14 12.72
CA VAL A 131 -4.78 12.05 13.38
C VAL A 131 -5.85 11.66 12.37
N PHE A 132 -5.90 12.35 11.23
CA PHE A 132 -6.90 12.08 10.21
C PHE A 132 -6.79 10.67 9.63
N TYR A 133 -5.58 10.18 9.39
CA TYR A 133 -5.35 8.81 8.94
C TYR A 133 -5.83 7.78 9.98
N LEU A 134 -5.43 7.94 11.25
CA LEU A 134 -5.78 7.04 12.34
C LEU A 134 -7.30 6.95 12.57
N LEU A 135 -8.05 8.04 12.33
CA LEU A 135 -9.52 8.04 12.43
C LEU A 135 -10.23 7.18 11.37
N ASN A 136 -9.55 6.81 10.29
CA ASN A 136 -10.11 6.00 9.22
C ASN A 136 -9.70 4.51 9.32
N LEU A 137 -8.78 4.15 10.21
CA LEU A 137 -8.30 2.78 10.36
C LEU A 137 -9.31 1.89 11.11
N HIS A 138 -9.22 0.59 10.87
CA HIS A 138 -9.92 -0.42 11.65
C HIS A 138 -9.14 -1.74 11.66
N ILE A 139 -9.45 -2.62 12.62
CA ILE A 139 -8.80 -3.93 12.78
C ILE A 139 -9.58 -5.11 12.20
N LYS A 140 -10.76 -4.87 11.62
CA LYS A 140 -11.56 -5.93 11.01
C LYS A 140 -10.83 -6.53 9.80
N SER A 141 -10.80 -7.87 9.71
CA SER A 141 -10.30 -8.54 8.51
C SER A 141 -11.16 -8.17 7.29
N ARG A 142 -10.58 -8.17 6.09
CA ARG A 142 -11.30 -7.96 4.83
C ARG A 142 -10.44 -8.47 3.68
N HIS A 143 -11.05 -8.86 2.59
CA HIS A 143 -10.30 -9.18 1.37
C HIS A 143 -10.42 -8.02 0.39
N THR A 144 -9.29 -7.60 -0.19
CA THR A 144 -9.26 -6.59 -1.26
C THR A 144 -8.84 -7.25 -2.56
N TYR A 145 -9.68 -7.16 -3.58
CA TYR A 145 -9.46 -7.76 -4.90
C TYR A 145 -9.19 -6.67 -5.93
N PHE A 146 -8.17 -6.85 -6.76
CA PHE A 146 -7.83 -5.99 -7.88
C PHE A 146 -8.06 -6.73 -9.20
N ALA A 147 -8.84 -6.10 -10.08
CA ALA A 147 -9.04 -6.58 -11.44
C ALA A 147 -8.84 -5.42 -12.42
N ARG A 148 -8.14 -5.68 -13.51
CA ARG A 148 -7.97 -4.69 -14.58
C ARG A 148 -9.26 -4.59 -15.41
N ALA A 149 -9.62 -3.40 -15.85
CA ALA A 149 -10.78 -3.20 -16.71
C ALA A 149 -10.67 -3.99 -18.03
N GLY A 150 -11.81 -4.45 -18.56
CA GLY A 150 -11.90 -5.08 -19.87
C GLY A 150 -11.39 -4.19 -21.00
N VAL A 151 -11.02 -4.81 -22.12
CA VAL A 151 -10.60 -4.10 -23.32
C VAL A 151 -11.79 -3.35 -23.95
N SER A 152 -11.53 -2.12 -24.39
CA SER A 152 -12.51 -1.27 -25.08
C SER A 152 -12.30 -1.28 -26.59
N LEU A 153 -13.32 -0.89 -27.36
CA LEU A 153 -13.25 -0.79 -28.82
C LEU A 153 -12.12 0.13 -29.32
N GLU A 154 -11.83 1.20 -28.57
CA GLU A 154 -10.70 2.11 -28.83
C GLU A 154 -9.71 2.09 -27.65
N ALA A 155 -9.02 0.96 -27.44
CA ALA A 155 -8.10 0.78 -26.31
C ALA A 155 -6.95 1.81 -26.25
N ASP A 156 -6.49 2.29 -27.41
CA ASP A 156 -5.35 3.23 -27.54
C ASP A 156 -5.73 4.70 -27.32
N SER A 157 -7.02 4.99 -27.08
CA SER A 157 -7.56 6.34 -27.00
C SER A 157 -7.99 6.68 -25.57
N TYR A 158 -7.21 7.49 -24.86
CA TYR A 158 -7.56 7.96 -23.51
C TYR A 158 -8.81 8.85 -23.52
N LYS A 159 -8.99 9.67 -24.56
CA LYS A 159 -10.12 10.60 -24.70
C LYS A 159 -11.44 9.97 -25.15
N ALA A 160 -11.41 8.88 -25.91
CA ALA A 160 -12.64 8.34 -26.51
C ALA A 160 -13.61 7.73 -25.48
N ASP A 161 -13.11 7.30 -24.31
CA ASP A 161 -13.89 6.61 -23.27
C ASP A 161 -14.85 5.56 -23.85
N ALA A 162 -14.36 4.76 -24.81
CA ALA A 162 -15.17 3.83 -25.58
C ALA A 162 -15.73 2.69 -24.72
N SER A 163 -16.85 2.11 -25.17
CA SER A 163 -17.41 0.89 -24.59
C SER A 163 -16.46 -0.29 -24.69
N LEU A 164 -16.73 -1.34 -23.92
CA LEU A 164 -16.08 -2.65 -24.04
C LEU A 164 -16.22 -3.20 -25.46
N SER A 165 -15.19 -3.91 -25.92
CA SER A 165 -15.30 -4.78 -27.07
C SER A 165 -15.96 -6.11 -26.69
N GLU A 166 -16.32 -6.94 -27.66
CA GLU A 166 -16.88 -8.29 -27.39
C GLU A 166 -15.97 -9.13 -26.48
N GLN A 167 -14.65 -9.05 -26.70
CA GLN A 167 -13.67 -9.71 -25.83
C GLN A 167 -13.63 -9.10 -24.42
N GLY A 168 -13.85 -7.79 -24.30
CA GLY A 168 -13.95 -7.09 -23.02
C GLY A 168 -15.20 -7.50 -22.23
N GLU A 169 -16.32 -7.69 -22.92
CA GLU A 169 -17.57 -8.16 -22.33
C GLU A 169 -17.46 -9.63 -21.87
N ASP A 170 -16.88 -10.51 -22.69
CA ASP A 170 -16.60 -11.90 -22.33
C ASP A 170 -15.65 -11.99 -21.12
N TYR A 171 -14.59 -11.17 -21.12
CA TYR A 171 -13.69 -11.04 -19.97
C TYR A 171 -14.43 -10.63 -18.70
N ALA A 172 -15.26 -9.58 -18.75
CA ALA A 172 -15.98 -9.07 -17.59
C ALA A 172 -16.91 -10.13 -16.97
N LYS A 173 -17.53 -10.96 -17.81
CA LYS A 173 -18.33 -12.11 -17.37
C LYS A 173 -17.46 -13.17 -16.67
N LYS A 174 -16.37 -13.60 -17.30
CA LYS A 174 -15.44 -14.61 -16.75
C LYS A 174 -14.78 -14.16 -15.44
N MET A 175 -14.35 -12.90 -15.36
CA MET A 175 -13.79 -12.30 -14.14
C MET A 175 -14.81 -12.35 -13.00
N THR A 176 -16.06 -11.95 -13.28
CA THR A 176 -17.16 -12.00 -12.31
C THR A 176 -17.42 -13.42 -11.81
N GLU A 177 -17.57 -14.38 -12.73
CA GLU A 177 -17.80 -15.78 -12.39
C GLU A 177 -16.64 -16.35 -11.57
N ARG A 178 -15.40 -16.08 -11.97
CA ARG A 178 -14.21 -16.59 -11.28
C ARG A 178 -14.08 -16.04 -9.87
N LEU A 179 -14.30 -14.74 -9.67
CA LEU A 179 -14.26 -14.13 -8.34
C LEU A 179 -15.30 -14.75 -7.41
N LEU A 180 -16.54 -14.91 -7.88
CA LEU A 180 -17.61 -15.46 -7.06
C LEU A 180 -17.36 -16.93 -6.71
N GLN A 181 -16.84 -17.72 -7.65
CA GLN A 181 -16.43 -19.10 -7.38
C GLN A 181 -15.32 -19.17 -6.33
N HIS A 182 -14.31 -18.30 -6.42
CA HIS A 182 -13.21 -18.24 -5.44
C HIS A 182 -13.73 -17.91 -4.03
N ARG A 183 -14.61 -16.90 -3.91
CA ARG A 183 -15.18 -16.54 -2.62
C ARG A 183 -16.03 -17.66 -2.03
N GLU A 184 -16.81 -18.37 -2.84
CA GLU A 184 -17.57 -19.52 -2.37
C GLU A 184 -16.66 -20.69 -1.95
N SER A 185 -15.53 -20.92 -2.63
CA SER A 185 -14.57 -21.94 -2.19
C SER A 185 -13.89 -21.59 -0.87
N GLU A 186 -13.58 -20.32 -0.63
CA GLU A 186 -13.05 -19.87 0.68
C GLU A 186 -14.08 -20.07 1.79
N ARG A 187 -15.36 -19.78 1.52
CA ARG A 187 -16.45 -20.05 2.45
C ARG A 187 -16.53 -21.54 2.79
N GLN A 188 -16.52 -22.41 1.77
CA GLN A 188 -16.58 -23.85 1.99
C GLN A 188 -15.37 -24.36 2.78
N ALA A 189 -14.17 -23.85 2.50
CA ALA A 189 -12.97 -24.21 3.24
C ALA A 189 -13.06 -23.85 4.73
N MET A 190 -13.66 -22.71 5.09
CA MET A 190 -13.89 -22.33 6.49
C MET A 190 -14.92 -23.24 7.18
N ILE A 191 -16.00 -23.60 6.46
CA ILE A 191 -17.00 -24.56 6.95
C ILE A 191 -16.34 -25.91 7.24
N ASP A 192 -15.53 -26.40 6.31
CA ASP A 192 -14.83 -27.68 6.44
C ASP A 192 -13.78 -27.67 7.57
N GLN A 193 -13.23 -26.50 7.90
CA GLN A 193 -12.29 -26.28 9.02
C GLN A 193 -12.97 -26.14 10.38
N GLY A 194 -14.31 -26.22 10.45
CA GLY A 194 -15.06 -26.23 11.70
C GLY A 194 -15.82 -24.94 12.01
N GLU A 195 -15.99 -24.04 11.05
CA GLU A 195 -16.85 -22.85 11.17
C GLU A 195 -18.13 -22.99 10.32
N PRO A 196 -19.11 -23.82 10.74
CA PRO A 196 -20.28 -24.17 9.93
C PRO A 196 -21.19 -22.97 9.58
N ASP A 197 -21.18 -21.94 10.42
CA ASP A 197 -21.95 -20.71 10.24
C ASP A 197 -21.12 -19.58 9.62
N TYR A 198 -19.99 -19.89 8.96
CA TYR A 198 -19.17 -18.88 8.31
C TYR A 198 -19.91 -18.21 7.14
N GLU A 199 -20.13 -16.91 7.29
CA GLU A 199 -20.74 -16.06 6.27
C GLU A 199 -19.68 -15.20 5.57
N LEU A 200 -19.77 -15.14 4.24
CA LEU A 200 -18.96 -14.20 3.47
C LEU A 200 -19.35 -12.77 3.80
N LYS A 201 -18.33 -11.93 3.97
CA LYS A 201 -18.55 -10.48 4.10
C LYS A 201 -19.25 -9.95 2.85
N PRO A 202 -20.08 -8.91 2.95
CA PRO A 202 -20.62 -8.25 1.77
C PRO A 202 -19.47 -7.83 0.84
N LEU A 203 -19.67 -7.94 -0.47
CA LEU A 203 -18.71 -7.42 -1.45
C LEU A 203 -19.17 -6.06 -1.97
N ARG A 204 -18.29 -5.06 -1.88
CA ARG A 204 -18.46 -3.77 -2.54
C ARG A 204 -17.54 -3.71 -3.75
N VAL A 205 -17.97 -2.99 -4.78
CA VAL A 205 -17.23 -2.87 -6.03
C VAL A 205 -16.95 -1.40 -6.29
N TRP A 206 -15.68 -1.04 -6.52
CA TRP A 206 -15.28 0.30 -6.93
C TRP A 206 -14.81 0.30 -8.37
N THR A 207 -15.24 1.32 -9.10
CA THR A 207 -14.81 1.58 -10.47
C THR A 207 -14.34 3.02 -10.60
N SER A 208 -13.62 3.32 -11.67
CA SER A 208 -13.51 4.71 -12.12
C SER A 208 -14.84 5.20 -12.71
N THR A 209 -14.88 6.46 -13.16
CA THR A 209 -15.99 6.98 -13.96
C THR A 209 -15.88 6.63 -15.44
N ARG A 210 -14.81 5.96 -15.88
CA ARG A 210 -14.61 5.55 -17.28
C ARG A 210 -15.53 4.39 -17.64
N ARG A 211 -16.12 4.47 -18.83
CA ARG A 211 -17.13 3.50 -19.31
C ARG A 211 -16.65 2.07 -19.22
N ARG A 212 -15.45 1.76 -19.72
CA ARG A 212 -14.90 0.39 -19.66
C ARG A 212 -14.81 -0.18 -18.23
N THR A 213 -14.51 0.64 -17.21
CA THR A 213 -14.49 0.14 -15.82
C THR A 213 -15.90 -0.13 -15.29
N VAL A 214 -16.86 0.72 -15.63
CA VAL A 214 -18.27 0.59 -15.22
C VAL A 214 -18.92 -0.60 -15.92
N GLU A 215 -18.71 -0.74 -17.23
CA GLU A 215 -19.24 -1.85 -18.03
C GLU A 215 -18.59 -3.19 -17.61
N THR A 216 -17.33 -3.20 -17.19
CA THR A 216 -16.71 -4.42 -16.62
C THR A 216 -17.39 -4.86 -15.32
N ALA A 217 -17.87 -3.90 -14.50
CA ALA A 217 -18.59 -4.18 -13.26
C ALA A 217 -20.07 -4.55 -13.46
N LYS A 218 -20.59 -4.45 -14.70
CA LYS A 218 -22.02 -4.62 -15.02
C LYS A 218 -22.57 -5.95 -14.51
N TYR A 219 -21.86 -7.05 -14.70
CA TYR A 219 -22.33 -8.38 -14.31
C TYR A 219 -22.41 -8.58 -12.78
N LEU A 220 -21.57 -7.87 -12.02
CA LEU A 220 -21.69 -7.82 -10.55
C LEU A 220 -22.87 -6.94 -10.13
N TYR A 221 -23.06 -5.80 -10.79
CA TYR A 221 -24.21 -4.93 -10.54
C TYR A 221 -25.55 -5.65 -10.77
N GLU A 222 -25.68 -6.37 -11.89
CA GLU A 222 -26.88 -7.15 -12.23
C GLU A 222 -27.16 -8.28 -11.22
N LYS A 223 -26.12 -8.79 -10.55
CA LYS A 223 -26.24 -9.75 -9.44
C LYS A 223 -26.56 -9.10 -8.08
N GLY A 224 -26.74 -7.77 -8.04
CA GLY A 224 -27.14 -7.03 -6.84
C GLY A 224 -25.99 -6.47 -6.00
N TYR A 225 -24.73 -6.56 -6.46
CA TYR A 225 -23.59 -5.99 -5.74
C TYR A 225 -23.56 -4.45 -5.84
N LYS A 226 -23.15 -3.80 -4.75
CA LYS A 226 -23.06 -2.33 -4.68
C LYS A 226 -21.84 -1.84 -5.44
N VAL A 227 -22.05 -1.29 -6.63
CA VAL A 227 -21.00 -0.64 -7.45
C VAL A 227 -20.96 0.85 -7.15
N ARG A 228 -19.76 1.37 -6.86
CA ARG A 228 -19.52 2.78 -6.58
C ARG A 228 -18.45 3.34 -7.51
N GLN A 229 -18.78 4.43 -8.18
CA GLN A 229 -17.84 5.12 -9.06
C GLN A 229 -16.99 6.11 -8.26
N ARG A 230 -15.72 6.26 -8.67
CA ARG A 230 -14.74 7.18 -8.08
C ARG A 230 -14.00 7.90 -9.20
N SER A 231 -14.21 9.20 -9.34
CA SER A 231 -13.57 9.98 -10.41
C SER A 231 -12.04 10.03 -10.26
N GLN A 232 -11.56 10.01 -9.02
CA GLN A 232 -10.14 9.96 -8.66
C GLN A 232 -9.44 8.66 -9.08
N MET A 233 -10.18 7.62 -9.46
CA MET A 233 -9.63 6.36 -9.97
C MET A 233 -9.51 6.34 -11.51
N SER A 234 -9.57 7.52 -12.15
CA SER A 234 -9.29 7.64 -13.59
C SER A 234 -7.84 7.28 -13.90
N GLN A 235 -7.60 6.66 -15.07
CA GLN A 235 -6.26 6.33 -15.55
C GLN A 235 -5.34 7.56 -15.53
N LEU A 236 -4.05 7.33 -15.27
CA LEU A 236 -2.97 8.29 -15.53
C LEU A 236 -3.15 8.97 -16.89
N ASN A 237 -3.15 10.30 -16.91
CA ASN A 237 -3.28 11.09 -18.12
C ASN A 237 -1.97 11.08 -18.93
N PRO A 238 -1.96 10.55 -20.17
CA PRO A 238 -0.75 10.46 -21.00
C PRO A 238 -0.32 11.81 -21.63
N GLY A 239 -1.12 12.87 -21.48
CA GLY A 239 -0.78 14.20 -21.99
C GLY A 239 -0.64 14.25 -23.51
N VAL A 240 0.47 14.82 -24.00
CA VAL A 240 0.73 14.93 -25.45
C VAL A 240 1.09 13.59 -26.10
N CYS A 241 1.53 12.61 -25.32
CA CYS A 241 1.91 11.29 -25.81
C CYS A 241 0.71 10.38 -26.10
N GLU A 242 -0.52 10.88 -25.91
CA GLU A 242 -1.74 10.14 -26.23
C GLU A 242 -1.76 9.67 -27.70
N LYS A 243 -2.07 8.39 -27.94
CA LYS A 243 -2.07 7.72 -29.26
C LYS A 243 -0.73 7.70 -29.99
N MET A 244 0.35 8.14 -29.36
CA MET A 244 1.69 7.98 -29.94
C MET A 244 2.18 6.57 -29.68
N SER A 245 2.78 5.95 -30.69
CA SER A 245 3.52 4.71 -30.46
C SER A 245 4.82 5.02 -29.74
N GLU A 246 5.35 4.04 -29.00
CA GLU A 246 6.63 4.16 -28.30
C GLU A 246 7.76 4.65 -29.23
N ARG A 247 7.83 4.10 -30.44
CA ARG A 247 8.79 4.52 -31.47
C ARG A 247 8.69 6.02 -31.75
N ARG A 248 7.46 6.53 -31.88
CA ARG A 248 7.20 7.95 -32.16
C ARG A 248 7.56 8.83 -30.97
N ILE A 249 7.28 8.39 -29.74
CA ILE A 249 7.65 9.14 -28.53
C ILE A 249 9.17 9.30 -28.45
N ARG A 250 9.94 8.24 -28.74
CA ARG A 250 11.41 8.30 -28.77
C ARG A 250 11.97 9.21 -29.85
N GLU A 251 11.31 9.26 -31.01
CA GLU A 251 11.70 10.13 -32.12
C GLU A 251 11.35 11.60 -31.85
N GLU A 252 10.17 11.89 -31.32
CA GLU A 252 9.68 13.27 -31.12
C GLU A 252 10.10 13.89 -29.78
N TYR A 253 10.27 13.08 -28.72
CA TYR A 253 10.59 13.54 -27.35
C TYR A 253 11.75 12.75 -26.71
N PRO A 254 12.94 12.67 -27.37
CA PRO A 254 14.07 11.87 -26.86
C PRO A 254 14.55 12.31 -25.47
N ASP A 255 14.57 13.62 -25.20
CA ASP A 255 14.99 14.17 -23.90
C ASP A 255 14.02 13.81 -22.77
N GLU A 256 12.71 13.77 -23.05
CA GLU A 256 11.70 13.38 -22.07
C GLU A 256 11.79 11.88 -21.78
N VAL A 257 12.05 11.06 -22.80
CA VAL A 257 12.31 9.63 -22.61
C VAL A 257 13.54 9.41 -21.72
N ALA A 258 14.65 10.11 -21.94
CA ALA A 258 15.84 9.98 -21.09
C ALA A 258 15.56 10.35 -19.62
N LYS A 259 14.74 11.39 -19.39
CA LYS A 259 14.31 11.78 -18.03
C LYS A 259 13.36 10.75 -17.41
N HIS A 260 12.44 10.20 -18.20
CA HIS A 260 11.54 9.14 -17.77
C HIS A 260 12.30 7.89 -17.37
N GLU A 261 13.31 7.50 -18.15
CA GLU A 261 14.17 6.35 -17.87
C GLU A 261 14.95 6.50 -16.56
N LEU A 262 15.31 7.73 -16.19
CA LEU A 262 16.02 8.03 -14.95
C LEU A 262 15.11 7.94 -13.71
N ASP A 263 13.88 8.46 -13.80
CA ASP A 263 12.90 8.45 -12.70
C ASP A 263 11.46 8.31 -13.23
N PRO A 264 11.01 7.08 -13.54
CA PRO A 264 9.69 6.85 -14.14
C PRO A 264 8.53 7.24 -13.22
N TYR A 265 8.76 7.28 -11.89
CA TYR A 265 7.72 7.55 -10.91
C TYR A 265 7.39 9.05 -10.84
N HIS A 266 8.41 9.92 -10.82
CA HIS A 266 8.21 11.36 -10.74
C HIS A 266 8.14 12.05 -12.10
N HIS A 267 8.69 11.45 -13.16
CA HIS A 267 8.71 12.09 -14.46
C HIS A 267 7.31 12.34 -15.02
N ARG A 268 7.12 13.53 -15.59
CA ARG A 268 5.87 13.98 -16.21
C ARG A 268 6.14 14.42 -17.63
N TYR A 269 5.61 13.68 -18.61
CA TYR A 269 5.58 14.12 -20.00
C TYR A 269 4.79 15.43 -20.15
N PRO A 270 5.00 16.22 -21.22
CA PRO A 270 4.27 17.47 -21.41
C PRO A 270 2.74 17.27 -21.33
N ARG A 271 2.09 18.04 -20.46
CA ARG A 271 0.64 17.99 -20.18
C ARG A 271 0.11 16.62 -19.67
N ALA A 272 0.99 15.74 -19.21
CA ALA A 272 0.65 14.44 -18.63
C ALA A 272 0.57 14.49 -17.09
N GLU A 273 0.23 13.37 -16.46
CA GLU A 273 0.42 13.08 -15.04
C GLU A 273 1.63 12.16 -14.85
N SER A 274 2.34 12.27 -13.72
CA SER A 274 3.29 11.25 -13.25
C SER A 274 2.60 10.23 -12.33
N TYR A 275 3.30 9.15 -11.96
CA TYR A 275 2.80 8.24 -10.91
C TYR A 275 2.70 8.94 -9.55
N HIS A 276 3.60 9.88 -9.27
CA HIS A 276 3.50 10.73 -8.08
C HIS A 276 2.20 11.56 -8.08
N ASP A 277 1.85 12.20 -9.20
CA ASP A 277 0.60 12.96 -9.33
C ASP A 277 -0.63 12.07 -9.12
N LEU A 278 -0.60 10.86 -9.68
CA LEU A 278 -1.64 9.87 -9.50
C LEU A 278 -1.76 9.41 -8.03
N ALA A 279 -0.64 9.22 -7.32
CA ALA A 279 -0.63 8.85 -5.91
C ALA A 279 -1.25 9.94 -5.03
N VAL A 280 -0.90 11.20 -5.25
CA VAL A 280 -1.52 12.34 -4.56
C VAL A 280 -3.03 12.39 -4.84
N ARG A 281 -3.44 12.16 -6.09
CA ARG A 281 -4.87 12.12 -6.47
C ARG A 281 -5.63 10.95 -5.84
N LEU A 282 -4.99 9.81 -5.63
CA LEU A 282 -5.59 8.61 -5.04
C LEU A 282 -5.61 8.63 -3.50
N GLU A 283 -4.99 9.61 -2.86
CA GLU A 283 -4.93 9.71 -1.41
C GLU A 283 -6.31 9.66 -0.71
N PRO A 284 -7.38 10.35 -1.19
CA PRO A 284 -8.70 10.22 -0.59
C PRO A 284 -9.30 8.82 -0.78
N ILE A 285 -8.95 8.13 -1.87
CA ILE A 285 -9.39 6.76 -2.16
C ILE A 285 -8.73 5.77 -1.21
N ILE A 286 -7.44 5.97 -0.89
CA ILE A 286 -6.72 5.19 0.11
C ILE A 286 -7.39 5.30 1.48
N LEU A 287 -7.78 6.52 1.90
CA LEU A 287 -8.49 6.70 3.17
C LEU A 287 -9.86 6.04 3.19
N GLU A 288 -10.61 6.12 2.09
CA GLU A 288 -11.87 5.38 1.96
C GLU A 288 -11.63 3.86 2.00
N LEU A 289 -10.51 3.39 1.43
CA LEU A 289 -10.15 1.97 1.36
C LEU A 289 -9.86 1.46 2.76
N GLU A 290 -9.08 2.20 3.55
CA GLU A 290 -8.78 1.83 4.92
C GLU A 290 -10.01 1.81 5.83
N ARG A 291 -11.01 2.62 5.53
CA ARG A 291 -12.29 2.66 6.24
C ARG A 291 -13.25 1.55 5.81
N GLU A 292 -13.02 0.89 4.68
CA GLU A 292 -13.93 -0.12 4.15
C GLU A 292 -13.81 -1.43 4.93
N GLN A 293 -14.86 -1.78 5.67
CA GLN A 293 -14.88 -2.99 6.52
C GLN A 293 -15.37 -4.25 5.78
N ASN A 294 -15.90 -4.07 4.57
CA ASN A 294 -16.42 -5.15 3.75
C ASN A 294 -15.34 -5.65 2.78
N ASP A 295 -15.55 -6.80 2.16
CA ASP A 295 -14.71 -7.18 1.04
C ASP A 295 -14.87 -6.17 -0.10
N LEU A 296 -13.77 -5.88 -0.78
CA LEU A 296 -13.72 -4.81 -1.77
C LEU A 296 -13.10 -5.33 -3.07
N LEU A 297 -13.82 -5.22 -4.18
CA LEU A 297 -13.27 -5.37 -5.51
C LEU A 297 -13.03 -3.99 -6.14
N ILE A 298 -11.81 -3.74 -6.59
CA ILE A 298 -11.43 -2.54 -7.35
C ILE A 298 -11.20 -2.94 -8.80
N ILE A 299 -12.09 -2.47 -9.69
CA ILE A 299 -11.97 -2.60 -11.13
C ILE A 299 -11.43 -1.28 -11.70
N ALA A 300 -10.16 -1.28 -12.10
CA ALA A 300 -9.49 -0.05 -12.50
C ALA A 300 -8.53 -0.24 -13.67
N HIS A 301 -7.87 0.86 -14.02
CA HIS A 301 -6.78 0.89 -14.98
C HIS A 301 -5.49 0.44 -14.31
N GLU A 302 -4.56 -0.10 -15.10
CA GLU A 302 -3.31 -0.62 -14.58
C GLU A 302 -2.53 0.42 -13.76
N SER A 303 -2.40 1.66 -14.23
CA SER A 303 -1.71 2.72 -13.48
C SER A 303 -2.32 2.99 -12.09
N VAL A 304 -3.63 2.88 -11.96
CA VAL A 304 -4.33 3.03 -10.66
C VAL A 304 -4.09 1.81 -9.78
N LEU A 305 -4.14 0.60 -10.34
CA LEU A 305 -3.86 -0.63 -9.61
C LEU A 305 -2.42 -0.66 -9.09
N ARG A 306 -1.45 -0.21 -9.90
CA ARG A 306 -0.03 -0.07 -9.50
C ARG A 306 0.14 0.76 -8.24
N VAL A 307 -0.49 1.93 -8.18
CA VAL A 307 -0.38 2.84 -7.03
C VAL A 307 -1.09 2.27 -5.80
N LEU A 308 -2.32 1.76 -5.94
CA LEU A 308 -3.05 1.18 -4.81
C LEU A 308 -2.37 -0.08 -4.26
N TYR A 309 -1.82 -0.92 -5.13
CA TYR A 309 -1.02 -2.08 -4.74
C TYR A 309 0.28 -1.65 -4.08
N GLY A 310 0.97 -0.64 -4.63
CA GLY A 310 2.19 -0.10 -4.04
C GLY A 310 1.98 0.39 -2.61
N TYR A 311 0.83 1.02 -2.35
CA TYR A 311 0.44 1.40 -0.99
C TYR A 311 0.18 0.18 -0.09
N LEU A 312 -0.70 -0.75 -0.51
CA LEU A 312 -1.08 -1.90 0.32
C LEU A 312 0.08 -2.88 0.57
N MET A 313 1.00 -3.02 -0.37
CA MET A 313 2.12 -3.96 -0.28
C MET A 313 3.43 -3.26 0.10
N ALA A 314 3.37 -1.99 0.52
CA ALA A 314 4.52 -1.18 0.91
C ALA A 314 5.67 -1.21 -0.11
N CYS A 315 5.36 -1.13 -1.41
CA CYS A 315 6.37 -1.15 -2.46
C CYS A 315 7.13 0.17 -2.52
N ASN A 316 8.41 0.10 -2.89
CA ASN A 316 9.21 1.29 -3.19
C ASN A 316 8.64 2.05 -4.39
N ALA A 317 8.69 3.39 -4.34
CA ALA A 317 8.19 4.26 -5.42
C ALA A 317 8.81 3.92 -6.78
N ALA A 318 10.09 3.55 -6.81
CA ALA A 318 10.80 3.16 -8.03
C ALA A 318 10.25 1.88 -8.69
N ASP A 319 9.59 1.00 -7.93
CA ASP A 319 9.06 -0.26 -8.45
C ASP A 319 7.61 -0.13 -8.95
N ILE A 320 6.86 0.86 -8.44
CA ILE A 320 5.44 1.07 -8.76
C ILE A 320 5.16 1.12 -10.29
N PRO A 321 5.92 1.87 -11.12
CA PRO A 321 5.68 1.93 -12.55
C PRO A 321 5.83 0.59 -13.29
N PHE A 322 6.48 -0.40 -12.67
CA PHE A 322 6.81 -1.69 -13.30
C PHE A 322 5.92 -2.85 -12.82
N LEU A 323 5.01 -2.62 -11.87
CA LEU A 323 4.09 -3.65 -11.39
C LEU A 323 3.11 -4.06 -12.51
N GLU A 324 2.94 -5.36 -12.75
CA GLU A 324 2.11 -5.87 -13.84
C GLU A 324 0.76 -6.41 -13.32
N PHE A 325 -0.33 -6.04 -14.01
CA PHE A 325 -1.70 -6.49 -13.73
C PHE A 325 -2.32 -7.06 -15.01
N PRO A 326 -1.98 -8.31 -15.39
CA PRO A 326 -2.53 -8.94 -16.57
C PRO A 326 -4.02 -9.23 -16.38
N ARG A 327 -4.78 -9.33 -17.47
CA ARG A 327 -6.24 -9.51 -17.38
C ARG A 327 -6.65 -10.92 -16.98
N ASP A 328 -5.80 -11.92 -17.13
CA ASP A 328 -6.09 -13.29 -16.70
C ASP A 328 -5.85 -13.55 -15.21
N GLU A 329 -5.69 -12.50 -14.41
CA GLU A 329 -5.47 -12.61 -12.98
C GLU A 329 -6.32 -11.58 -12.21
N ILE A 330 -6.92 -12.02 -11.11
CA ILE A 330 -7.42 -11.15 -10.05
C ILE A 330 -6.40 -11.24 -8.91
N ILE A 331 -5.93 -10.10 -8.43
CA ILE A 331 -5.01 -10.07 -7.29
C ILE A 331 -5.82 -9.89 -6.02
N GLU A 332 -5.71 -10.84 -5.10
CA GLU A 332 -6.32 -10.79 -3.78
C GLU A 332 -5.25 -10.33 -2.78
N ILE A 333 -5.58 -9.32 -1.98
CA ILE A 333 -4.75 -8.78 -0.91
C ILE A 333 -5.47 -9.06 0.41
N ILE A 334 -4.76 -9.74 1.30
CA ILE A 334 -5.24 -10.14 2.62
C ILE A 334 -4.43 -9.38 3.67
N PRO A 335 -5.06 -8.49 4.45
CA PRO A 335 -4.39 -7.78 5.52
C PRO A 335 -3.96 -8.73 6.62
N GLU A 336 -2.68 -8.64 6.98
CA GLU A 336 -2.05 -9.43 8.03
C GLU A 336 -1.35 -8.49 9.02
N SER A 337 -0.94 -9.02 10.18
CA SER A 337 -0.50 -8.21 11.32
C SER A 337 0.74 -7.34 11.06
N TYR A 338 1.59 -7.74 10.11
CA TYR A 338 2.86 -7.06 9.82
C TYR A 338 3.01 -6.66 8.36
N GLN A 339 2.64 -7.56 7.43
CA GLN A 339 2.74 -7.34 6.00
C GLN A 339 1.59 -8.07 5.32
N ASN A 340 0.89 -7.38 4.43
CA ASN A 340 -0.21 -7.96 3.67
C ASN A 340 0.27 -9.12 2.80
N GLU A 341 -0.57 -10.15 2.65
CA GLU A 341 -0.35 -11.25 1.72
C GLU A 341 -1.03 -10.94 0.39
N ALA A 342 -0.37 -11.26 -0.73
CA ALA A 342 -0.95 -11.15 -2.07
C ALA A 342 -1.06 -12.53 -2.74
N ARG A 343 -2.25 -12.89 -3.21
CA ARG A 343 -2.56 -14.12 -3.96
C ARG A 343 -3.05 -13.77 -5.37
N ARG A 344 -2.82 -14.66 -6.33
CA ARG A 344 -3.28 -14.51 -7.72
C ARG A 344 -4.33 -15.56 -8.05
N ILE A 345 -5.51 -15.09 -8.45
CA ILE A 345 -6.63 -15.93 -8.86
C ILE A 345 -6.67 -15.90 -10.39
N HIS A 346 -6.24 -17.00 -11.01
CA HIS A 346 -6.23 -17.11 -12.47
C HIS A 346 -7.65 -17.19 -13.06
N ILE A 347 -7.88 -16.46 -14.14
CA ILE A 347 -9.09 -16.48 -14.97
C ILE A 347 -8.77 -17.28 -16.25
N PRO A 348 -9.29 -18.51 -16.38
CA PRO A 348 -8.94 -19.37 -17.51
C PRO A 348 -9.61 -18.90 -18.81
N ASN A 349 -9.06 -19.36 -19.94
CA ASN A 349 -9.67 -19.27 -21.27
C ASN A 349 -9.90 -17.83 -21.77
N LEU A 350 -8.98 -16.91 -21.51
CA LEU A 350 -8.96 -15.59 -22.14
C LEU A 350 -8.13 -15.59 -23.43
N PRO A 351 -8.51 -14.82 -24.47
CA PRO A 351 -7.69 -14.62 -25.66
C PRO A 351 -6.32 -14.03 -25.31
N LYS A 352 -5.25 -14.55 -25.93
CA LYS A 352 -3.87 -14.13 -25.61
C LYS A 352 -3.60 -12.66 -25.88
N GLU A 353 -4.41 -12.02 -26.72
CA GLU A 353 -4.28 -10.63 -27.14
C GLU A 353 -4.69 -9.65 -26.03
N ILE A 354 -5.60 -10.06 -25.13
CA ILE A 354 -6.13 -9.19 -24.07
C ILE A 354 -5.42 -9.39 -22.72
N ILE A 355 -4.65 -10.48 -22.59
CA ILE A 355 -3.91 -10.87 -21.39
C ILE A 355 -2.79 -9.89 -21.03
N PRO A 356 -1.92 -9.46 -21.97
CA PRO A 356 -0.81 -8.59 -21.65
C PRO A 356 -1.27 -7.36 -20.88
N GLY A 357 -0.38 -6.86 -20.01
CA GLY A 357 -0.46 -5.51 -19.48
C GLY A 357 -0.78 -4.49 -20.58
N SER A 358 -1.19 -3.29 -20.20
CA SER A 358 -1.23 -2.15 -21.13
C SER A 358 0.10 -2.16 -21.86
N PRO A 359 0.16 -1.81 -23.18
CA PRO A 359 1.43 -1.70 -23.89
C PRO A 359 2.37 -1.02 -22.93
N GLN A 360 3.38 -1.77 -22.48
CA GLN A 360 4.04 -1.41 -21.22
C GLN A 360 4.45 0.04 -21.36
N ASP A 361 4.14 0.87 -20.36
CA ASP A 361 4.80 2.16 -20.22
C ASP A 361 6.29 1.85 -20.42
N ILE A 362 6.79 2.18 -21.62
CA ILE A 362 8.15 2.04 -22.10
C ILE A 362 8.86 0.73 -21.66
N LYS A 363 8.58 -0.44 -22.28
CA LYS A 363 9.54 -1.57 -22.19
C LYS A 363 10.74 -1.31 -23.08
N ILE A 364 11.87 -1.07 -22.45
CA ILE A 364 13.18 -0.91 -23.09
C ILE A 364 13.95 -2.22 -22.98
N PRO A 365 14.46 -2.76 -24.08
CA PRO A 365 15.54 -3.72 -24.02
C PRO A 365 16.80 -3.00 -23.52
N VAL A 366 17.30 -3.37 -22.35
CA VAL A 366 18.64 -2.95 -21.91
C VAL A 366 19.65 -3.69 -22.82
N PRO A 367 20.49 -2.99 -23.61
CA PRO A 367 21.55 -3.67 -24.34
C PRO A 367 22.53 -4.28 -23.33
N PRO A 368 23.10 -5.47 -23.60
CA PRO A 368 24.03 -6.11 -22.68
C PRO A 368 25.21 -5.17 -22.40
N SER A 369 25.42 -4.87 -21.12
CA SER A 369 26.54 -4.06 -20.63
C SER A 369 27.85 -4.69 -21.07
N GLY A 370 28.48 -4.14 -22.11
CA GLY A 370 29.68 -4.75 -22.65
C GLY A 370 30.21 -4.12 -23.94
N VAL A 371 30.14 -2.80 -24.10
CA VAL A 371 30.97 -2.12 -25.11
C VAL A 371 31.52 -0.84 -24.51
N SER A 372 32.76 -0.92 -24.04
CA SER A 372 33.60 0.23 -23.70
C SER A 372 33.89 1.04 -24.96
N SER A 373 33.78 2.37 -24.87
CA SER A 373 34.20 3.30 -25.93
C SER A 373 34.63 4.64 -25.31
N PRO A 374 35.53 5.39 -25.97
CA PRO A 374 36.83 5.75 -25.40
C PRO A 374 36.90 7.15 -24.78
N LEU A 375 37.89 7.29 -23.89
CA LEU A 375 38.38 8.55 -23.32
C LEU A 375 38.85 9.53 -24.41
N VAL A 376 38.29 10.74 -24.41
CA VAL A 376 38.94 11.95 -24.92
C VAL A 376 38.83 13.04 -23.85
N GLY A 377 40.00 13.51 -23.39
CA GLY A 377 40.17 14.49 -22.32
C GLY A 377 39.74 15.91 -22.69
N GLY A 378 39.23 16.65 -21.70
CA GLY A 378 39.89 17.84 -21.13
C GLY A 378 39.20 19.11 -21.65
N ILE A 379 38.77 20.09 -20.86
CA ILE A 379 39.45 20.84 -19.79
C ILE A 379 38.39 21.64 -18.99
N GLY A 380 38.51 21.72 -17.66
CA GLY A 380 38.22 22.97 -16.90
C GLY A 380 36.88 23.15 -16.14
N SER A 381 36.77 22.52 -14.97
CA SER A 381 36.11 22.85 -13.67
C SER A 381 35.62 24.29 -13.33
N PRO A 382 34.90 24.55 -12.19
CA PRO A 382 34.02 23.70 -11.33
C PRO A 382 32.74 24.37 -10.72
N LYS A 383 31.85 23.52 -10.16
CA LYS A 383 31.01 23.68 -8.94
C LYS A 383 29.84 24.69 -8.94
N ASP A 384 28.60 24.22 -8.98
CA ASP A 384 27.84 23.70 -7.82
C ASP A 384 26.49 23.16 -8.33
N GLY A 385 26.24 21.87 -8.10
CA GLY A 385 25.01 21.20 -8.49
C GLY A 385 24.80 19.99 -7.58
N PHE A 386 23.79 20.10 -6.74
CA PHE A 386 23.36 19.08 -5.78
C PHE A 386 23.32 17.69 -6.41
N SER A 387 24.16 16.79 -5.93
CA SER A 387 24.10 15.36 -6.23
C SER A 387 23.05 14.71 -5.33
N THR A 388 21.97 14.21 -5.94
CA THR A 388 20.98 13.32 -5.31
C THR A 388 21.62 11.93 -5.09
N PRO A 389 21.41 11.26 -3.95
CA PRO A 389 21.98 9.94 -3.73
C PRO A 389 21.37 8.89 -4.67
N GLN A 390 22.23 8.14 -5.36
CA GLN A 390 21.86 6.90 -6.02
C GLN A 390 21.70 5.76 -4.99
N SER A 391 20.82 4.81 -5.35
CA SER A 391 20.63 3.45 -4.80
C SER A 391 19.46 3.27 -3.83
N GLY A 392 18.26 3.13 -4.40
CA GLY A 392 17.18 2.36 -3.77
C GLY A 392 17.40 0.87 -4.02
N LEU A 393 17.44 0.08 -2.96
CA LEU A 393 17.32 -1.39 -3.03
C LEU A 393 16.01 -1.72 -3.75
N ARG A 394 16.08 -2.43 -4.88
CA ARG A 394 14.89 -2.92 -5.60
C ARG A 394 14.12 -3.88 -4.71
N THR A 395 12.80 -3.73 -4.66
CA THR A 395 11.93 -4.74 -4.02
C THR A 395 12.07 -6.05 -4.81
N PRO A 396 12.30 -7.20 -4.17
CA PRO A 396 12.42 -8.48 -4.86
C PRO A 396 11.19 -8.78 -5.73
N ARG A 397 11.40 -9.37 -6.90
CA ARG A 397 10.34 -9.69 -7.90
C ARG A 397 9.49 -10.90 -7.53
N GLU A 398 9.84 -11.62 -6.48
CA GLU A 398 9.10 -12.76 -5.97
C GLU A 398 8.54 -12.40 -4.58
N PRO A 399 7.34 -12.89 -4.20
CA PRO A 399 6.79 -12.73 -2.85
C PRO A 399 7.52 -13.61 -1.83
N GLU A 400 8.85 -13.72 -1.94
CA GLU A 400 9.67 -14.32 -0.91
C GLU A 400 9.77 -13.31 0.22
N ARG A 401 9.02 -13.62 1.28
CA ARG A 401 9.18 -13.16 2.67
C ARG A 401 10.37 -12.20 2.81
N ILE A 402 10.07 -10.90 2.90
CA ILE A 402 11.05 -9.93 3.40
C ILE A 402 11.48 -10.44 4.76
N SER A 403 12.69 -11.00 4.84
CA SER A 403 13.21 -11.59 6.05
C SER A 403 13.34 -10.51 7.11
N GLN A 404 12.78 -10.80 8.28
CA GLN A 404 12.94 -9.99 9.48
C GLN A 404 14.42 -9.82 9.78
N GLN A 405 14.95 -8.62 9.57
CA GLN A 405 16.23 -8.23 10.15
C GLN A 405 15.96 -7.51 11.47
N HIS A 406 16.35 -8.20 12.54
CA HIS A 406 16.61 -7.75 13.91
C HIS A 406 15.47 -7.01 14.64
N VAL A 407 14.61 -7.79 15.29
CA VAL A 407 14.08 -7.41 16.60
C VAL A 407 14.92 -8.19 17.63
N ASP A 408 16.06 -7.65 18.01
CA ASP A 408 16.79 -8.16 19.17
C ASP A 408 15.98 -7.82 20.42
N ASP A 409 15.73 -8.84 21.23
CA ASP A 409 15.14 -8.76 22.56
C ASP A 409 15.81 -7.65 23.40
N VAL A 410 15.02 -6.64 23.77
CA VAL A 410 15.41 -5.69 24.82
C VAL A 410 14.57 -6.00 26.06
N VAL A 411 15.19 -6.74 26.97
CA VAL A 411 14.81 -6.83 28.40
C VAL A 411 14.99 -5.48 29.07
#